data_AF-A0A350NVY7-F1
#
_entry.id   AF-A0A350NVY7-F1
#
_cell.length_a   1.000
_cell.length_b   1.000
_cell.length_c   1.000
_cell.angle_alpha   90.00
_cell.angle_beta   90.00
_cell.angle_gamma   90.00
#
_symmetry.space_group_name_H-M   'P 1'
#
loop_
_entity.id
_entity.type
_entity.pdbx_description
1 polymer ?
#
loop_
_entity_poly.entity_id
_entity_poly.type
_entity_poly.pdbx_seq_one_letter_code
_entity_poly.pdbx_strand_id
1 'polypeptide(L)'
;AGTLVAWELKEQGVDFEVWSDGSPAASDVAAGMFNPVSFRRLLPVWDAEDHLKSARSRYRMCEQALGISLWHDVPLLRIFPDAAYAALWDQRIEEGHPVAGFIERCAEGDWHASVAAPHGAGRIRQAGWVDVQLLVTKSREFWRDGNRWKMQGWSLEVGCPEGFDAVIDCRGVGAESDLSQFGLQVRPNQGEVLTVRVENAMGDETINNVTWAMPVDSDLIRIGSTYRWDMMKAQVLEATQKELLDKANGARHGAPFAPHQVVGHRAGLRPASPDRRPIIGRVSDERPWYIACNGWGTRGVLIGPRTADWTVKTCMDENWEVPKEVRPDRFRTFTKN
;
A
#
# COMPACT_ATOMS: atom_id res chain seq x y z
N ALA A 1 -6.75 -5.94 0.54
CA ALA A 1 -7.50 -6.10 1.80
C ALA A 1 -7.94 -7.54 1.99
N GLY A 2 -8.88 -8.03 1.17
CA GLY A 2 -9.49 -9.37 1.35
C GLY A 2 -8.48 -10.51 1.49
N THR A 3 -7.41 -10.51 0.70
CA THR A 3 -6.33 -11.52 0.83
C THR A 3 -5.70 -11.56 2.23
N LEU A 4 -5.38 -10.41 2.83
CA LEU A 4 -4.76 -10.39 4.16
C LEU A 4 -5.76 -10.77 5.25
N VAL A 5 -7.03 -10.36 5.11
CA VAL A 5 -8.11 -10.78 6.02
C VAL A 5 -8.31 -12.29 5.96
N ALA A 6 -8.32 -12.90 4.77
CA ALA A 6 -8.43 -14.35 4.63
C ALA A 6 -7.27 -15.10 5.29
N TRP A 7 -6.04 -14.58 5.18
CA TRP A 7 -4.89 -15.14 5.89
C TRP A 7 -4.99 -15.00 7.41
N GLU A 8 -5.55 -13.90 7.91
CA GLU A 8 -5.82 -13.71 9.34
C GLU A 8 -6.91 -14.68 9.82
N LEU A 9 -8.05 -14.79 9.11
CA LEU A 9 -9.13 -15.72 9.44
C LEU A 9 -8.63 -17.16 9.51
N LYS A 10 -7.79 -17.57 8.55
CA LYS A 10 -7.14 -18.89 8.56
C LYS A 10 -6.29 -19.10 9.83
N GLU A 11 -5.50 -18.10 10.23
CA GLU A 11 -4.64 -18.20 11.41
C GLU A 11 -5.45 -18.30 12.70
N GLN A 12 -6.57 -17.58 12.79
CA GLN A 12 -7.49 -17.64 13.91
C GLN A 12 -8.43 -18.86 13.89
N GLY A 13 -8.33 -19.74 12.88
CA GLY A 13 -9.17 -20.93 12.75
C GLY A 13 -10.65 -20.63 12.46
N VAL A 14 -10.95 -19.44 11.91
CA VAL A 14 -12.32 -19.04 11.56
C VAL A 14 -12.68 -19.61 10.19
N ASP A 15 -13.90 -20.12 10.04
CA ASP A 15 -14.41 -20.58 8.75
C ASP A 15 -14.83 -19.39 7.88
N PHE A 16 -14.45 -19.42 6.60
CA PHE A 16 -14.69 -18.30 5.69
C PHE A 16 -14.74 -18.70 4.22
N GLU A 17 -15.35 -17.81 3.43
CA GLU A 17 -15.22 -17.75 1.99
C GLU A 17 -14.72 -16.37 1.53
N VAL A 18 -14.03 -16.35 0.39
CA VAL A 18 -13.56 -15.14 -0.28
C VAL A 18 -14.32 -15.00 -1.60
N TRP A 19 -15.15 -13.96 -1.69
CA TRP A 19 -15.91 -13.65 -2.89
C TRP A 19 -15.23 -12.50 -3.65
N SER A 20 -15.08 -12.67 -4.96
CA SER A 20 -14.59 -11.63 -5.86
C SER A 20 -15.25 -11.78 -7.22
N ASP A 21 -15.68 -10.67 -7.80
CA ASP A 21 -16.25 -10.59 -9.16
C ASP A 21 -15.18 -10.52 -10.27
N GLY A 22 -13.89 -10.54 -9.90
CA GLY A 22 -12.78 -10.39 -10.84
C GLY A 22 -12.56 -8.96 -11.34
N SER A 23 -13.27 -7.96 -10.80
CA SER A 23 -13.08 -6.56 -11.18
C SER A 23 -11.65 -6.07 -10.90
N PRO A 24 -11.09 -5.16 -11.72
CA PRO A 24 -9.74 -4.64 -11.52
C PRO A 24 -9.54 -4.03 -10.13
N ALA A 25 -8.50 -4.47 -9.44
CA ALA A 25 -8.20 -4.05 -8.07
C ALA A 25 -6.92 -3.21 -8.01
N ALA A 26 -6.82 -2.34 -7.00
CA ALA A 26 -5.60 -1.59 -6.71
C ALA A 26 -4.36 -2.50 -6.53
N SER A 27 -4.57 -3.73 -6.05
CA SER A 27 -3.53 -4.74 -5.86
C SER A 27 -2.92 -5.26 -7.16
N ASP A 28 -3.65 -5.20 -8.29
CA ASP A 28 -3.15 -5.71 -9.59
C ASP A 28 -2.06 -4.79 -10.18
N VAL A 29 -1.99 -3.56 -9.67
CA VAL A 29 -1.12 -2.48 -10.14
C VAL A 29 -0.10 -2.06 -9.08
N ALA A 30 -0.36 -2.39 -7.82
CA ALA A 30 0.47 -1.95 -6.69
C ALA A 30 1.95 -2.34 -6.90
N ALA A 31 2.83 -1.36 -6.82
CA ALA A 31 4.27 -1.60 -6.83
C ALA A 31 4.76 -2.31 -5.56
N GLY A 32 3.94 -2.28 -4.50
CA GLY A 32 4.24 -2.93 -3.23
C GLY A 32 5.21 -2.17 -2.33
N MET A 33 5.62 -0.96 -2.71
CA MET A 33 6.61 -0.18 -1.96
C MET A 33 6.11 0.19 -0.56
N PHE A 34 6.98 0.05 0.44
CA PHE A 34 6.77 0.54 1.81
C PHE A 34 7.99 1.31 2.30
N ASN A 35 7.74 2.26 3.19
CA ASN A 35 8.75 2.89 4.04
C ASN A 35 8.07 3.52 5.27
N PRO A 36 8.78 3.66 6.39
CA PRO A 36 8.25 4.18 7.65
C PRO A 36 8.26 5.72 7.73
N VAL A 37 8.55 6.45 6.64
CA VAL A 37 8.71 7.91 6.68
C VAL A 37 7.70 8.63 5.78
N SER A 38 7.25 9.80 6.23
CA SER A 38 6.48 10.76 5.44
C SER A 38 7.37 11.92 5.03
N PHE A 39 7.87 11.92 3.80
CA PHE A 39 8.86 12.92 3.35
C PHE A 39 8.33 14.36 3.29
N ARG A 40 7.02 14.57 3.17
CA ARG A 40 6.42 15.92 3.09
C ARG A 40 6.62 16.73 4.37
N ARG A 41 6.58 16.09 5.54
CA ARG A 41 6.75 16.73 6.86
C ARG A 41 7.94 16.19 7.65
N LEU A 42 8.64 15.22 7.06
CA LEU A 42 9.69 14.42 7.69
C LEU A 42 9.27 13.90 9.07
N LEU A 43 8.22 13.08 9.06
CA LEU A 43 7.65 12.44 10.25
C LEU A 43 7.61 10.93 10.05
N PRO A 44 7.63 10.11 11.11
CA PRO A 44 7.29 8.70 10.96
C PRO A 44 5.87 8.57 10.40
N VAL A 45 5.63 7.49 9.67
CA VAL A 45 4.26 7.08 9.36
C VAL A 45 3.55 6.69 10.66
N TRP A 46 2.22 6.71 10.61
CA TRP A 46 1.39 6.22 11.71
C TRP A 46 1.88 4.87 12.18
N ASP A 47 2.12 4.72 13.49
CA ASP A 47 2.54 3.50 14.18
C ASP A 47 3.57 2.67 13.40
N ALA A 48 4.58 3.37 12.85
CA ALA A 48 5.52 2.84 11.87
C ALA A 48 6.18 1.51 12.31
N GLU A 49 6.68 1.47 13.53
CA GLU A 49 7.40 0.32 14.07
C GLU A 49 6.49 -0.92 14.20
N ASP A 50 5.33 -0.75 14.82
CA ASP A 50 4.36 -1.83 14.97
C ASP A 50 3.84 -2.33 13.61
N HIS A 51 3.56 -1.42 12.67
CA HIS A 51 3.13 -1.81 11.34
C HIS A 51 4.24 -2.55 10.57
N LEU A 52 5.49 -2.11 10.66
CA LEU A 52 6.62 -2.83 10.06
C LEU A 52 6.77 -4.23 10.65
N LYS A 53 6.71 -4.35 11.98
CA LYS A 53 6.80 -5.63 12.69
C LYS A 53 5.66 -6.58 12.29
N SER A 54 4.43 -6.09 12.34
CA SER A 54 3.24 -6.85 11.94
C SER A 54 3.32 -7.26 10.47
N ALA A 55 3.73 -6.35 9.59
CA ALA A 55 3.82 -6.64 8.16
C ALA A 55 4.87 -7.70 7.85
N ARG A 56 6.08 -7.55 8.38
CA ARG A 56 7.14 -8.54 8.20
C ARG A 56 6.71 -9.91 8.72
N SER A 57 6.03 -9.98 9.88
CA SER A 57 5.53 -11.24 10.43
C SER A 57 4.47 -11.89 9.52
N ARG A 58 3.46 -11.13 9.10
CA ARG A 58 2.35 -11.62 8.28
C ARG A 58 2.82 -12.10 6.91
N TYR A 59 3.67 -11.32 6.23
CA TYR A 59 4.16 -11.73 4.91
C TYR A 59 5.05 -12.95 4.98
N ARG A 60 5.89 -13.10 6.01
CA ARG A 60 6.67 -14.33 6.23
C ARG A 60 5.79 -15.56 6.46
N MET A 61 4.69 -15.41 7.19
CA MET A 61 3.71 -16.50 7.33
C MET A 61 3.13 -16.89 5.97
N CYS A 62 2.72 -15.91 5.15
CA CYS A 62 2.23 -16.17 3.81
C CYS A 62 3.29 -16.84 2.91
N GLU A 63 4.54 -16.38 2.96
CA GLU A 63 5.68 -16.98 2.23
C GLU A 63 5.83 -18.47 2.56
N GLN A 64 5.81 -18.81 3.85
CA GLN A 64 5.92 -20.19 4.33
C GLN A 64 4.73 -21.05 3.86
N ALA A 65 3.51 -20.52 3.96
CA ALA A 65 2.31 -21.25 3.59
C ALA A 65 2.16 -21.46 2.07
N LEU A 66 2.71 -20.55 1.27
CA LEU A 66 2.60 -20.56 -0.20
C LEU A 66 3.87 -21.06 -0.92
N GLY A 67 5.00 -21.19 -0.22
CA GLY A 67 6.28 -21.59 -0.82
C GLY A 67 6.83 -20.56 -1.81
N ILE A 68 6.71 -19.27 -1.49
CA ILE A 68 7.12 -18.13 -2.34
C ILE A 68 7.88 -17.08 -1.53
N SER A 69 8.53 -16.15 -2.23
CA SER A 69 9.10 -14.92 -1.63
C SER A 69 8.21 -13.73 -1.94
N LEU A 70 7.90 -12.93 -0.93
CA LEU A 70 7.00 -11.77 -1.00
C LEU A 70 7.67 -10.51 -0.48
N TRP A 71 8.47 -10.58 0.59
CA TRP A 71 9.06 -9.42 1.24
C TRP A 71 10.48 -9.17 0.74
N HIS A 72 10.70 -8.02 0.11
CA HIS A 72 11.99 -7.62 -0.44
C HIS A 72 12.50 -6.38 0.28
N ASP A 73 13.58 -6.52 1.04
CA ASP A 73 14.27 -5.41 1.68
C ASP A 73 15.08 -4.64 0.62
N VAL A 74 14.66 -3.41 0.33
CA VAL A 74 15.30 -2.52 -0.64
C VAL A 74 15.36 -1.13 0.01
N PRO A 75 16.52 -0.73 0.57
CA PRO A 75 16.67 0.56 1.22
C PRO A 75 16.24 1.71 0.31
N LEU A 76 15.73 2.78 0.90
CA LEU A 76 15.32 3.96 0.16
C LEU A 76 16.33 5.08 0.38
N LEU A 77 16.84 5.63 -0.73
CA LEU A 77 17.65 6.83 -0.76
C LEU A 77 16.78 8.04 -1.13
N ARG A 78 16.55 8.92 -0.16
CA ARG A 78 15.78 10.16 -0.33
C ARG A 78 16.72 11.28 -0.78
N ILE A 79 16.54 11.74 -2.01
CA ILE A 79 17.25 12.90 -2.54
C ILE A 79 16.68 14.18 -1.93
N PHE A 80 17.55 15.04 -1.40
CA PHE A 80 17.12 16.29 -0.80
C PHE A 80 16.78 17.32 -1.89
N PRO A 81 15.56 17.92 -1.86
CA PRO A 81 15.14 18.86 -2.89
C PRO A 81 15.91 20.19 -2.82
N ASP A 82 16.40 20.56 -1.65
CA ASP A 82 17.10 21.81 -1.36
C ASP A 82 17.94 21.68 -0.08
N ALA A 83 18.79 22.68 0.18
CA ALA A 83 19.63 22.74 1.38
C ALA A 83 18.83 22.89 2.69
N ALA A 84 17.62 23.48 2.64
CA ALA A 84 16.78 23.63 3.83
C ALA A 84 16.22 22.27 4.28
N TYR A 85 15.88 21.40 3.34
CA TYR A 85 15.46 20.03 3.62
C TYR A 85 16.61 19.19 4.17
N ALA A 86 17.84 19.38 3.67
CA ALA A 86 19.03 18.73 4.20
C ALA A 86 19.26 19.14 5.68
N ALA A 87 19.22 20.45 5.97
CA ALA A 87 19.34 20.94 7.34
C ALA A 87 18.23 20.42 8.26
N LEU A 88 16.98 20.35 7.78
CA LEU A 88 15.87 19.75 8.53
C LEU A 88 16.14 18.27 8.82
N TRP A 89 16.71 17.52 7.86
CA TRP A 89 17.05 16.11 8.06
C TRP A 89 18.05 15.91 9.20
N ASP A 90 19.13 16.69 9.18
CA ASP A 90 20.14 16.66 10.24
C ASP A 90 19.57 17.10 11.59
N GLN A 91 18.77 18.16 11.61
CA GLN A 91 18.09 18.63 12.81
C GLN A 91 17.22 17.52 13.44
N ARG A 92 16.43 16.79 12.64
CA ARG A 92 15.59 15.68 13.17
C ARG A 92 16.42 14.61 13.87
N ILE A 93 17.62 14.32 13.34
CA ILE A 93 18.52 13.31 13.92
C ILE A 93 19.13 13.85 15.22
N GLU A 94 19.65 15.07 15.21
CA GLU A 94 20.30 15.71 16.37
C GLU A 94 19.34 15.90 17.55
N GLU A 95 18.11 16.30 17.28
CA GLU A 95 17.08 16.50 18.30
C GLU A 95 16.45 15.19 18.81
N GLY A 96 16.83 14.04 18.25
CA GLY A 96 16.21 12.76 18.60
C GLY A 96 14.71 12.70 18.29
N HIS A 97 14.26 13.42 17.24
CA HIS A 97 12.86 13.41 16.83
C HIS A 97 12.41 11.96 16.52
N PRO A 98 11.13 11.56 16.73
CA PRO A 98 10.69 10.18 16.49
C PRO A 98 11.01 9.59 15.11
N VAL A 99 11.20 10.44 14.08
CA VAL A 99 11.61 9.99 12.73
C VAL A 99 13.06 9.51 12.67
N ALA A 100 13.93 9.97 13.60
CA ALA A 100 15.36 9.69 13.65
C ALA A 100 15.67 8.19 13.75
N GLY A 101 14.77 7.39 14.36
CA GLY A 101 14.89 5.93 14.40
C GLY A 101 14.75 5.25 13.03
N PHE A 102 14.37 5.98 11.99
CA PHE A 102 14.16 5.46 10.63
C PHE A 102 15.04 6.12 9.57
N ILE A 103 15.75 7.20 9.90
CA ILE A 103 16.53 7.97 8.93
C ILE A 103 18.02 7.96 9.27
N GLU A 104 18.84 7.82 8.23
CA GLU A 104 20.29 7.81 8.32
C GLU A 104 20.88 8.96 7.48
N ARG A 105 22.02 9.48 7.93
CA ARG A 105 22.86 10.38 7.12
C ARG A 105 23.58 9.57 6.05
N CYS A 106 23.81 10.22 4.90
CA CYS A 106 24.70 9.71 3.87
C CYS A 106 25.82 10.74 3.63
N ALA A 107 27.04 10.27 3.45
CA ALA A 107 28.15 11.04 2.94
C ALA A 107 28.17 11.00 1.40
N GLU A 108 28.91 11.92 0.78
CA GLU A 108 29.19 11.84 -0.64
C GLU A 108 29.90 10.52 -0.97
N GLY A 109 29.43 9.82 -2.01
CA GLY A 109 29.91 8.49 -2.38
C GLY A 109 29.15 7.32 -1.76
N ASP A 110 28.24 7.57 -0.81
CA ASP A 110 27.41 6.50 -0.21
C ASP A 110 26.32 5.97 -1.15
N TRP A 111 26.06 6.63 -2.27
CA TRP A 111 25.07 6.23 -3.26
C TRP A 111 25.72 5.97 -4.62
N HIS A 112 25.01 5.22 -5.46
CA HIS A 112 25.48 4.86 -6.79
C HIS A 112 25.85 6.09 -7.63
N ALA A 113 26.95 6.04 -8.37
CA ALA A 113 27.51 7.19 -9.12
C ALA A 113 26.56 7.78 -10.18
N SER A 114 25.55 7.02 -10.62
CA SER A 114 24.51 7.52 -11.52
C SER A 114 23.45 8.36 -10.82
N VAL A 115 23.43 8.48 -9.49
CA VAL A 115 22.42 9.25 -8.76
C VAL A 115 22.87 10.71 -8.60
N ALA A 116 22.00 11.64 -8.98
CA ALA A 116 22.21 13.08 -8.83
C ALA A 116 21.58 13.57 -7.53
N ALA A 117 22.41 14.04 -6.59
CA ALA A 117 22.00 14.51 -5.27
C ALA A 117 22.72 15.84 -4.92
N PRO A 118 22.39 16.96 -5.59
CA PRO A 118 23.12 18.22 -5.46
C PRO A 118 23.06 18.85 -4.06
N HIS A 119 22.04 18.49 -3.27
CA HIS A 119 21.88 18.93 -1.89
C HIS A 119 22.15 17.80 -0.89
N GLY A 120 22.70 16.67 -1.35
CA GLY A 120 22.86 15.44 -0.58
C GLY A 120 21.62 14.56 -0.59
N ALA A 121 21.71 13.48 0.18
CA ALA A 121 20.67 12.49 0.34
C ALA A 121 20.68 11.88 1.75
N GLY A 122 19.58 11.24 2.11
CA GLY A 122 19.46 10.47 3.34
C GLY A 122 18.87 9.09 3.08
N ARG A 123 19.14 8.14 3.97
CA ARG A 123 18.78 6.72 3.77
C ARG A 123 17.74 6.25 4.77
N ILE A 124 16.89 5.33 4.31
CA ILE A 124 15.91 4.60 5.13
C ILE A 124 16.12 3.12 4.88
N ARG A 125 16.71 2.41 5.85
CA ARG A 125 16.98 0.96 5.72
C ARG A 125 15.73 0.10 5.83
N GLN A 126 14.76 0.52 6.65
CA GLN A 126 13.53 -0.21 6.89
C GLN A 126 12.50 0.04 5.77
N ALA A 127 12.94 -0.05 4.52
CA ALA A 127 12.15 0.18 3.32
C ALA A 127 12.30 -1.01 2.36
N GLY A 128 11.39 -1.09 1.40
CA GLY A 128 11.39 -2.18 0.45
C GLY A 128 10.08 -2.28 -0.29
N TRP A 129 9.78 -3.48 -0.78
CA TRP A 129 8.50 -3.77 -1.40
C TRP A 129 8.00 -5.17 -1.12
N VAL A 130 6.69 -5.34 -1.30
CA VAL A 130 6.01 -6.63 -1.23
C VAL A 130 5.52 -7.01 -2.63
N ASP A 131 5.74 -8.25 -3.08
CA ASP A 131 5.14 -8.73 -4.33
C ASP A 131 3.64 -8.99 -4.15
N VAL A 132 2.86 -7.91 -4.26
CA VAL A 132 1.40 -7.93 -4.09
C VAL A 132 0.73 -8.80 -5.15
N GLN A 133 1.24 -8.81 -6.37
CA GLN A 133 0.65 -9.60 -7.46
C GLN A 133 0.85 -11.09 -7.20
N LEU A 134 2.06 -11.48 -6.82
CA LEU A 134 2.35 -12.86 -6.45
C LEU A 134 1.53 -13.29 -5.24
N LEU A 135 1.46 -12.46 -4.20
CA LEU A 135 0.62 -12.72 -3.02
C LEU A 135 -0.84 -12.96 -3.39
N VAL A 136 -1.47 -12.06 -4.13
CA VAL A 136 -2.90 -12.16 -4.46
C VAL A 136 -3.16 -13.38 -5.34
N THR A 137 -2.30 -13.61 -6.34
CA THR A 137 -2.44 -14.74 -7.28
C THR A 137 -2.30 -16.08 -6.56
N LYS A 138 -1.21 -16.26 -5.80
CA LYS A 138 -0.94 -17.49 -5.06
C LYS A 138 -1.92 -17.74 -3.92
N SER A 139 -2.38 -16.68 -3.25
CA SER A 139 -3.45 -16.83 -2.25
C SER A 139 -4.76 -17.26 -2.90
N ARG A 140 -5.14 -16.68 -4.05
CA ARG A 140 -6.36 -17.07 -4.78
C ARG A 140 -6.31 -18.54 -5.19
N GLU A 141 -5.19 -18.99 -5.74
CA GLU A 141 -4.96 -20.40 -6.08
C GLU A 141 -5.14 -21.29 -4.84
N PHE A 142 -4.46 -20.95 -3.74
CA PHE A 142 -4.53 -21.67 -2.46
C PHE A 142 -5.96 -21.79 -1.92
N TRP A 143 -6.73 -20.69 -1.94
CA TRP A 143 -8.12 -20.70 -1.45
C TRP A 143 -9.07 -21.44 -2.39
N ARG A 144 -8.86 -21.37 -3.70
CA ARG A 144 -9.68 -22.09 -4.69
C ARG A 144 -9.52 -23.60 -4.54
N ASP A 145 -8.29 -24.07 -4.36
CA ASP A 145 -8.00 -25.49 -4.16
C ASP A 145 -8.62 -26.02 -2.85
N GLY A 146 -8.77 -25.15 -1.85
CA GLY A 146 -9.52 -25.40 -0.62
C GLY A 146 -11.03 -25.15 -0.70
N ASN A 147 -11.59 -24.85 -1.88
CA ASN A 147 -13.00 -24.49 -2.10
C ASN A 147 -13.49 -23.24 -1.31
N ARG A 148 -12.57 -22.38 -0.86
CA ARG A 148 -12.84 -21.15 -0.09
C ARG A 148 -12.88 -19.89 -0.94
N TRP A 149 -12.64 -19.98 -2.25
CA TRP A 149 -12.69 -18.83 -3.15
C TRP A 149 -13.78 -19.00 -4.20
N LYS A 150 -14.62 -17.97 -4.38
CA LYS A 150 -15.75 -17.94 -5.32
C LYS A 150 -15.63 -16.77 -6.28
N MET A 151 -15.86 -17.03 -7.57
CA MET A 151 -16.05 -15.99 -8.59
C MET A 151 -17.48 -15.43 -8.46
N GLN A 152 -17.67 -14.50 -7.55
CA GLN A 152 -18.98 -13.98 -7.18
C GLN A 152 -18.86 -12.54 -6.66
N GLY A 153 -19.76 -11.67 -7.13
CA GLY A 153 -19.89 -10.31 -6.61
C GLY A 153 -20.78 -10.26 -5.36
N TRP A 154 -20.65 -9.17 -4.61
CA TRP A 154 -21.51 -8.87 -3.46
C TRP A 154 -21.77 -7.37 -3.37
N SER A 155 -22.97 -6.99 -2.95
CA SER A 155 -23.34 -5.63 -2.56
C SER A 155 -24.17 -5.64 -1.28
N LEU A 156 -24.21 -4.51 -0.59
CA LEU A 156 -24.96 -4.35 0.65
C LEU A 156 -26.46 -4.67 0.52
N GLU A 157 -27.03 -4.51 -0.67
CA GLU A 157 -28.42 -4.85 -0.99
C GLU A 157 -28.70 -6.36 -0.91
N VAL A 158 -27.70 -7.21 -1.17
CA VAL A 158 -27.82 -8.66 -1.06
C VAL A 158 -28.00 -9.12 0.39
N GLY A 159 -27.52 -8.32 1.36
CA GLY A 159 -27.53 -8.69 2.78
C GLY A 159 -26.43 -9.67 3.16
N CYS A 160 -26.57 -10.27 4.36
CA CYS A 160 -25.69 -11.36 4.80
C CYS A 160 -26.11 -12.65 4.09
N PRO A 161 -25.20 -13.34 3.37
CA PRO A 161 -25.53 -14.60 2.73
C PRO A 161 -25.96 -15.68 3.75
N GLU A 162 -26.87 -16.57 3.33
CA GLU A 162 -27.31 -17.68 4.17
C GLU A 162 -26.13 -18.58 4.57
N GLY A 163 -26.06 -18.95 5.84
CA GLY A 163 -24.96 -19.74 6.40
C GLY A 163 -23.73 -18.94 6.83
N PHE A 164 -23.74 -17.61 6.72
CA PHE A 164 -22.67 -16.73 7.19
C PHE A 164 -23.14 -15.81 8.31
N ASP A 165 -22.28 -15.62 9.32
CA ASP A 165 -22.54 -14.73 10.45
C ASP A 165 -22.20 -13.26 10.15
N ALA A 166 -21.26 -13.03 9.23
CA ALA A 166 -20.74 -11.70 8.92
C ALA A 166 -20.24 -11.59 7.47
N VAL A 167 -20.19 -10.34 6.99
CA VAL A 167 -19.54 -9.94 5.75
C VAL A 167 -18.47 -8.91 6.08
N ILE A 168 -17.22 -9.21 5.71
CA ILE A 168 -16.10 -8.26 5.79
C ILE A 168 -15.90 -7.63 4.40
N ASP A 169 -16.30 -6.38 4.25
CA ASP A 169 -16.17 -5.67 2.98
C ASP A 169 -14.75 -5.15 2.78
N CYS A 170 -14.10 -5.74 1.78
CA CYS A 170 -12.75 -5.44 1.34
C CYS A 170 -12.66 -4.99 -0.14
N ARG A 171 -13.78 -4.53 -0.73
CA ARG A 171 -13.90 -4.26 -2.18
C ARG A 171 -13.13 -3.02 -2.66
N GLY A 172 -12.50 -2.28 -1.76
CA GLY A 172 -11.75 -1.07 -2.11
C GLY A 172 -12.68 0.01 -2.67
N VAL A 173 -12.38 0.51 -3.87
CA VAL A 173 -13.22 1.54 -4.51
C VAL A 173 -14.62 0.98 -4.85
N GLY A 174 -14.75 -0.33 -5.07
CA GLY A 174 -16.05 -0.97 -5.30
C GLY A 174 -17.01 -0.90 -4.09
N ALA A 175 -16.52 -0.51 -2.91
CA ALA A 175 -17.35 -0.30 -1.71
C ALA A 175 -17.91 1.13 -1.61
N GLU A 176 -17.58 2.04 -2.53
CA GLU A 176 -17.93 3.46 -2.43
C GLU A 176 -19.45 3.69 -2.28
N SER A 177 -20.27 3.06 -3.13
CA SER A 177 -21.73 3.20 -3.10
C SER A 177 -22.31 2.75 -1.75
N ASP A 178 -21.86 1.60 -1.25
CA ASP A 178 -22.43 0.98 -0.07
C ASP A 178 -21.98 1.69 1.20
N LEU A 179 -20.71 2.11 1.29
CA LEU A 179 -20.19 2.85 2.43
C LEU A 179 -20.73 4.28 2.49
N SER A 180 -21.08 4.90 1.35
CA SER A 180 -21.65 6.24 1.32
C SER A 180 -23.02 6.33 2.01
N GLN A 181 -23.77 5.23 2.09
CA GLN A 181 -25.06 5.14 2.80
C GLN A 181 -24.91 5.39 4.31
N PHE A 182 -23.72 5.17 4.85
CA PHE A 182 -23.37 5.42 6.25
C PHE A 182 -22.55 6.72 6.42
N GLY A 183 -22.44 7.54 5.37
CA GLY A 183 -21.63 8.76 5.38
C GLY A 183 -20.11 8.52 5.39
N LEU A 184 -19.67 7.31 5.03
CA LEU A 184 -18.25 6.96 4.90
C LEU A 184 -17.79 7.12 3.46
N GLN A 185 -16.60 7.70 3.27
CA GLN A 185 -16.08 7.98 1.93
C GLN A 185 -14.84 7.14 1.65
N VAL A 186 -14.87 6.42 0.53
CA VAL A 186 -13.71 5.77 -0.08
C VAL A 186 -13.54 6.38 -1.45
N ARG A 187 -12.54 7.26 -1.60
CA ARG A 187 -12.32 8.00 -2.83
C ARG A 187 -11.26 7.32 -3.68
N PRO A 188 -11.46 7.19 -5.00
CA PRO A 188 -10.41 6.73 -5.88
C PRO A 188 -9.28 7.77 -5.96
N ASN A 189 -8.06 7.29 -5.82
CA ASN A 189 -6.85 8.03 -6.15
C ASN A 189 -6.10 7.24 -7.21
N GLN A 190 -6.26 7.65 -8.47
CA GLN A 190 -5.63 7.01 -9.61
C GLN A 190 -4.12 7.21 -9.53
N GLY A 191 -3.39 6.14 -9.85
CA GLY A 191 -1.96 6.23 -10.07
C GLY A 191 -1.45 5.25 -11.09
N GLU A 192 -0.44 5.70 -11.81
CA GLU A 192 0.25 4.97 -12.85
C GLU A 192 1.67 4.60 -12.41
N VAL A 193 2.13 3.43 -12.83
CA VAL A 193 3.46 2.90 -12.57
C VAL A 193 4.01 2.34 -13.88
N LEU A 194 5.26 2.67 -14.18
CA LEU A 194 6.02 2.09 -15.28
C LEU A 194 6.87 0.93 -14.77
N THR A 195 7.08 -0.06 -15.62
CA THR A 195 8.14 -1.05 -15.50
C THR A 195 9.12 -0.82 -16.64
N VAL A 196 10.38 -0.60 -16.30
CA VAL A 196 11.47 -0.27 -17.23
C VAL A 196 12.49 -1.40 -17.17
N ARG A 197 12.92 -1.88 -18.33
CA ARG A 197 14.01 -2.86 -18.44
C ARG A 197 15.33 -2.15 -18.72
N VAL A 198 16.23 -2.21 -17.76
CA VAL A 198 17.55 -1.56 -17.79
C VAL A 198 18.44 -2.18 -16.71
N GLU A 199 19.65 -2.59 -17.09
CA GLU A 199 20.60 -3.21 -16.17
C GLU A 199 21.19 -2.19 -15.20
N ASN A 200 21.16 -2.51 -13.91
CA ASN A 200 21.83 -1.82 -12.79
C ASN A 200 21.89 -0.27 -12.93
N ALA A 201 20.78 0.36 -13.31
CA ALA A 201 20.84 1.76 -13.72
C ALA A 201 21.14 2.73 -12.56
N MET A 202 20.80 2.36 -11.32
CA MET A 202 20.91 3.20 -10.12
C MET A 202 21.28 2.44 -8.83
N GLY A 203 21.92 1.27 -8.92
CA GLY A 203 22.25 0.43 -7.77
C GLY A 203 21.05 -0.30 -7.15
N ASP A 204 21.23 -0.81 -5.93
CA ASP A 204 20.28 -1.68 -5.23
C ASP A 204 19.34 -0.93 -4.27
N GLU A 205 19.22 0.40 -4.40
CA GLU A 205 18.38 1.24 -3.55
C GLU A 205 17.20 1.83 -4.33
N THR A 206 16.07 2.02 -3.66
CA THR A 206 14.97 2.83 -4.19
C THR A 206 15.38 4.30 -4.16
N ILE A 207 15.51 4.93 -5.32
CA ILE A 207 15.81 6.36 -5.41
C ILE A 207 14.51 7.14 -5.35
N ASN A 208 14.41 8.10 -4.43
CA ASN A 208 13.21 8.92 -4.24
C ASN A 208 13.52 10.43 -4.30
N ASN A 209 12.99 11.10 -5.32
CA ASN A 209 13.10 12.55 -5.54
C ASN A 209 11.71 13.22 -5.68
N VAL A 210 10.71 12.72 -4.95
CA VAL A 210 9.25 12.96 -5.10
C VAL A 210 8.59 11.93 -6.01
N THR A 211 9.20 11.67 -7.17
CA THR A 211 9.01 10.39 -7.89
C THR A 211 9.93 9.34 -7.25
N TRP A 212 9.70 8.07 -7.55
CA TRP A 212 10.59 6.99 -7.16
C TRP A 212 10.90 6.06 -8.31
N ALA A 213 12.09 5.46 -8.24
CA ALA A 213 12.55 4.40 -9.10
C ALA A 213 13.11 3.29 -8.19
N MET A 214 12.48 2.13 -8.24
CA MET A 214 12.71 1.03 -7.32
C MET A 214 13.18 -0.20 -8.11
N PRO A 215 14.38 -0.74 -7.83
CA PRO A 215 14.79 -2.00 -8.41
C PRO A 215 13.89 -3.12 -7.89
N VAL A 216 13.41 -3.96 -8.80
CA VAL A 216 12.59 -5.15 -8.47
C VAL A 216 13.23 -6.44 -8.97
N ASP A 217 14.19 -6.35 -9.89
CA ASP A 217 15.06 -7.42 -10.35
C ASP A 217 16.37 -6.81 -10.90
N SER A 218 17.35 -7.63 -11.31
CA SER A 218 18.65 -7.18 -11.80
C SER A 218 18.59 -6.25 -13.01
N ASP A 219 17.56 -6.41 -13.85
CA ASP A 219 17.33 -5.62 -15.05
C ASP A 219 15.95 -4.96 -15.09
N LEU A 220 15.21 -4.96 -13.98
CA LEU A 220 13.87 -4.38 -13.90
C LEU A 220 13.74 -3.34 -12.80
N ILE A 221 13.25 -2.16 -13.19
CA ILE A 221 12.95 -1.05 -12.28
C ILE A 221 11.48 -0.68 -12.43
N ARG A 222 10.80 -0.46 -11.32
CA ARG A 222 9.49 0.19 -11.30
C ARG A 222 9.66 1.69 -11.07
N ILE A 223 9.00 2.51 -11.87
CA ILE A 223 9.01 3.97 -11.72
C ILE A 223 7.60 4.42 -11.42
N GLY A 224 7.43 5.21 -10.37
CA GLY A 224 6.13 5.75 -10.06
C GLY A 224 6.12 6.84 -9.00
N SER A 225 4.95 7.28 -8.58
CA SER A 225 3.68 7.08 -9.28
C SER A 225 2.96 8.40 -9.39
N THR A 226 2.03 8.50 -10.34
CA THR A 226 1.08 9.63 -10.35
C THR A 226 0.07 9.53 -9.21
N TYR A 227 -0.57 10.67 -8.94
CA TYR A 227 -1.63 10.85 -7.95
C TYR A 227 -2.72 11.77 -8.54
N ARG A 228 -3.84 11.18 -8.98
CA ARG A 228 -4.94 11.91 -9.62
C ARG A 228 -6.27 11.59 -8.94
N TRP A 229 -6.92 12.64 -8.44
CA TRP A 229 -8.21 12.56 -7.73
C TRP A 229 -9.41 12.85 -8.65
N ASP A 230 -9.15 13.43 -9.80
CA ASP A 230 -10.09 13.75 -10.86
C ASP A 230 -10.39 12.56 -11.78
N MET A 231 -9.62 11.47 -11.67
CA MET A 231 -9.79 10.27 -12.48
C MET A 231 -10.49 9.14 -11.71
N MET A 232 -11.69 8.79 -12.18
CA MET A 232 -12.52 7.71 -11.61
C MET A 232 -12.27 6.34 -12.26
N LYS A 233 -11.42 6.26 -13.30
CA LYS A 233 -11.12 5.04 -14.06
C LYS A 233 -9.64 4.70 -13.99
N ALA A 234 -9.34 3.41 -13.91
CA ALA A 234 -7.98 2.86 -13.99
C ALA A 234 -7.47 2.92 -15.44
N GLN A 235 -7.15 4.12 -15.92
CA GLN A 235 -6.70 4.35 -17.29
C GLN A 235 -5.24 4.82 -17.30
N VAL A 236 -4.46 4.25 -18.22
CA VAL A 236 -3.12 4.72 -18.57
C VAL A 236 -3.22 5.91 -19.52
N LEU A 237 -2.43 6.97 -19.28
CA LEU A 237 -2.31 8.10 -20.20
C LEU A 237 -0.91 8.13 -20.84
N GLU A 238 -0.85 8.37 -22.15
CA GLU A 238 0.40 8.45 -22.90
C GLU A 238 1.35 9.53 -22.35
N ALA A 239 0.80 10.69 -21.98
CA ALA A 239 1.55 11.78 -21.37
C ALA A 239 2.22 11.38 -20.04
N THR A 240 1.64 10.45 -19.28
CA THR A 240 2.17 10.01 -17.99
C THR A 240 3.49 9.26 -18.13
N GLN A 241 3.69 8.54 -19.24
CA GLN A 241 4.95 7.85 -19.47
C GLN A 241 6.10 8.84 -19.51
N LYS A 242 5.97 9.90 -20.32
CA LYS A 242 6.98 10.96 -20.40
C LYS A 242 7.17 11.64 -19.05
N GLU A 243 6.08 11.99 -18.37
CA GLU A 243 6.11 12.64 -17.05
C GLU A 243 6.92 11.83 -16.02
N LEU A 244 6.66 10.52 -15.90
CA LEU A 244 7.33 9.67 -14.94
C LEU A 244 8.81 9.43 -15.28
N LEU A 245 9.13 9.24 -16.57
CA LEU A 245 10.52 9.11 -17.03
C LEU A 245 11.31 10.40 -16.79
N ASP A 246 10.76 11.56 -17.15
CA ASP A 246 11.40 12.86 -16.93
C ASP A 246 11.71 13.09 -15.44
N LYS A 247 10.72 12.84 -14.56
CA LYS A 247 10.88 13.03 -13.11
C LYS A 247 11.91 12.06 -12.52
N ALA A 248 11.91 10.80 -12.93
CA ALA A 248 12.91 9.82 -12.48
C ALA A 248 14.31 10.19 -12.97
N ASN A 249 14.45 10.64 -14.22
CA ASN A 249 15.72 11.10 -14.78
C ASN A 249 16.26 12.36 -14.09
N GLY A 250 15.41 13.18 -13.47
CA GLY A 250 15.84 14.35 -12.69
C GLY A 250 16.71 14.03 -11.47
N ALA A 251 16.75 12.78 -11.00
CA ALA A 251 17.64 12.32 -9.94
C ALA A 251 18.83 11.52 -10.47
N ARG A 252 19.19 11.69 -11.75
CA ARG A 252 20.17 10.80 -12.41
C ARG A 252 21.21 11.57 -13.23
N HIS A 253 22.43 11.05 -13.22
CA HIS A 253 23.53 11.37 -14.13
C HIS A 253 23.65 10.28 -15.22
N GLY A 254 24.24 10.61 -16.37
CA GLY A 254 24.46 9.66 -17.47
C GLY A 254 23.22 9.41 -18.34
N ALA A 255 23.14 8.25 -19.00
CA ALA A 255 22.14 7.97 -20.05
C ALA A 255 20.70 7.83 -19.53
N PRO A 256 19.75 8.68 -19.95
CA PRO A 256 18.39 8.71 -19.40
C PRO A 256 17.61 7.42 -19.62
N PHE A 257 16.69 7.11 -18.70
CA PHE A 257 15.62 6.16 -18.97
C PHE A 257 14.84 6.64 -20.18
N ALA A 258 14.72 5.76 -21.17
CA ALA A 258 14.15 6.08 -22.47
C ALA A 258 12.82 5.36 -22.70
N PRO A 259 11.90 5.93 -23.50
CA PRO A 259 10.60 5.32 -23.80
C PRO A 259 10.65 3.87 -24.28
N HIS A 260 11.65 3.51 -25.10
CA HIS A 260 11.79 2.15 -25.65
C HIS A 260 12.16 1.09 -24.60
N GLN A 261 12.60 1.50 -23.40
CA GLN A 261 12.91 0.61 -22.29
C GLN A 261 11.66 0.28 -21.45
N VAL A 262 10.54 0.97 -21.67
CA VAL A 262 9.29 0.73 -20.93
C VAL A 262 8.69 -0.59 -21.42
N VAL A 263 8.70 -1.60 -20.55
CA VAL A 263 8.14 -2.94 -20.81
C VAL A 263 6.77 -3.14 -20.16
N GLY A 264 6.31 -2.18 -19.35
CA GLY A 264 4.98 -2.20 -18.76
C GLY A 264 4.52 -0.83 -18.30
N HIS A 265 3.23 -0.55 -18.45
CA HIS A 265 2.58 0.66 -17.96
C HIS A 265 1.21 0.27 -17.42
N ARG A 266 0.99 0.49 -16.12
CA ARG A 266 -0.24 0.08 -15.43
C ARG A 266 -0.84 1.23 -14.65
N ALA A 267 -2.17 1.28 -14.59
CA ALA A 267 -2.94 2.28 -13.86
C ALA A 267 -3.93 1.59 -12.92
N GLY A 268 -4.09 2.10 -11.70
CA GLY A 268 -5.02 1.54 -10.71
C GLY A 268 -5.63 2.62 -9.82
N LEU A 269 -6.75 2.30 -9.18
CA LEU A 269 -7.49 3.20 -8.30
C LEU A 269 -7.25 2.82 -6.84
N ARG A 270 -6.50 3.65 -6.11
CA ARG A 270 -6.22 3.40 -4.69
C ARG A 270 -7.45 3.82 -3.87
N PRO A 271 -8.01 2.95 -3.01
CA PRO A 271 -9.15 3.29 -2.18
C PRO A 271 -8.70 4.13 -0.99
N ALA A 272 -8.78 5.45 -1.09
CA ALA A 272 -8.30 6.36 -0.06
C ALA A 272 -9.46 6.89 0.80
N SER A 273 -9.30 6.79 2.11
CA SER A 273 -10.13 7.56 3.05
C SER A 273 -9.69 9.04 3.08
N PRO A 274 -10.57 9.96 3.52
CA PRO A 274 -10.24 11.40 3.57
C PRO A 274 -9.02 11.74 4.42
N ASP A 275 -8.83 11.04 5.54
CA ASP A 275 -7.74 11.26 6.50
C ASP A 275 -6.54 10.33 6.31
N ARG A 276 -6.60 9.43 5.30
CA ARG A 276 -5.56 8.44 4.98
C ARG A 276 -5.33 7.42 6.10
N ARG A 277 -6.36 7.15 6.91
CA ARG A 277 -6.44 6.02 7.84
C ARG A 277 -7.46 5.00 7.32
N PRO A 278 -7.25 3.69 7.51
CA PRO A 278 -8.23 2.71 7.09
C PRO A 278 -9.57 2.90 7.81
N ILE A 279 -10.64 2.36 7.24
CA ILE A 279 -11.98 2.34 7.82
C ILE A 279 -12.24 0.90 8.21
N ILE A 280 -12.30 0.65 9.52
CA ILE A 280 -12.39 -0.69 10.10
C ILE A 280 -13.53 -0.73 11.12
N GLY A 281 -14.45 -1.67 10.96
CA GLY A 281 -15.43 -2.01 11.99
C GLY A 281 -16.86 -2.07 11.48
N ARG A 282 -17.78 -2.41 12.39
CA ARG A 282 -19.23 -2.43 12.11
C ARG A 282 -19.71 -1.01 11.80
N VAL A 283 -20.52 -0.88 10.76
CA VAL A 283 -20.99 0.44 10.27
C VAL A 283 -22.47 0.71 10.54
N SER A 284 -23.21 -0.27 11.06
CA SER A 284 -24.66 -0.22 11.23
C SER A 284 -25.08 -1.01 12.47
N ASP A 285 -26.02 -0.46 13.25
CA ASP A 285 -26.69 -1.20 14.34
C ASP A 285 -27.82 -2.09 13.80
N GLU A 286 -28.46 -1.70 12.70
CA GLU A 286 -29.47 -2.52 12.02
C GLU A 286 -28.84 -3.71 11.25
N ARG A 287 -27.55 -3.62 10.90
CA ARG A 287 -26.79 -4.62 10.15
C ARG A 287 -25.47 -4.96 10.87
N PRO A 288 -25.51 -5.57 12.07
CA PRO A 288 -24.32 -5.87 12.86
C PRO A 288 -23.36 -6.86 12.17
N TRP A 289 -23.87 -7.62 11.19
CA TRP A 289 -23.11 -8.54 10.35
C TRP A 289 -22.21 -7.82 9.32
N TYR A 290 -22.38 -6.51 9.07
CA TYR A 290 -21.64 -5.77 8.05
C TYR A 290 -20.41 -5.05 8.64
N ILE A 291 -19.23 -5.54 8.30
CA ILE A 291 -17.94 -5.04 8.80
C ILE A 291 -17.17 -4.40 7.65
N ALA A 292 -16.84 -3.11 7.76
CA ALA A 292 -16.00 -2.44 6.79
C ALA A 292 -14.51 -2.75 7.04
N CYS A 293 -13.75 -3.00 5.98
CA CYS A 293 -12.28 -3.04 5.98
C CYS A 293 -11.74 -2.41 4.67
N ASN A 294 -11.84 -1.08 4.59
CA ASN A 294 -11.57 -0.32 3.37
C ASN A 294 -10.68 0.91 3.63
N GLY A 295 -10.40 1.71 2.60
CA GLY A 295 -9.73 3.01 2.76
C GLY A 295 -8.21 2.95 3.00
N TRP A 296 -7.53 1.87 2.63
CA TRP A 296 -6.11 1.65 2.92
C TRP A 296 -5.14 2.58 2.14
N GLY A 297 -5.63 3.28 1.12
CA GLY A 297 -4.89 4.26 0.35
C GLY A 297 -3.60 3.71 -0.26
N THR A 298 -2.50 4.45 -0.11
CA THR A 298 -1.21 4.15 -0.75
C THR A 298 -0.26 3.32 0.11
N ARG A 299 -0.69 2.92 1.31
CA ARG A 299 0.16 2.25 2.31
C ARG A 299 -0.33 0.86 2.68
N GLY A 300 -1.22 0.28 1.86
CA GLY A 300 -1.91 -0.97 2.16
C GLY A 300 -1.00 -2.15 2.47
N VAL A 301 0.21 -2.21 1.91
CA VAL A 301 1.17 -3.29 2.25
C VAL A 301 1.76 -3.15 3.65
N LEU A 302 1.93 -1.91 4.14
CA LEU A 302 2.53 -1.66 5.44
C LEU A 302 1.48 -1.75 6.56
N ILE A 303 0.33 -1.09 6.37
CA ILE A 303 -0.72 -1.02 7.41
C ILE A 303 -1.68 -2.22 7.36
N GLY A 304 -1.77 -2.88 6.21
CA GLY A 304 -2.76 -3.92 5.93
C GLY A 304 -2.72 -5.10 6.89
N PRO A 305 -1.54 -5.65 7.23
CA PRO A 305 -1.44 -6.77 8.16
C PRO A 305 -2.07 -6.51 9.53
N ARG A 306 -1.76 -5.37 10.16
CA ARG A 306 -2.38 -4.98 11.44
C ARG A 306 -3.86 -4.62 11.28
N THR A 307 -4.22 -4.03 10.16
CA THR A 307 -5.62 -3.72 9.82
C THR A 307 -6.46 -4.99 9.70
N ALA A 308 -5.91 -6.05 9.09
CA ALA A 308 -6.57 -7.35 8.97
C ALA A 308 -6.76 -8.01 10.34
N ASP A 309 -5.73 -8.02 11.19
CA ASP A 309 -5.81 -8.50 12.59
C ASP A 309 -6.94 -7.81 13.35
N TRP A 310 -6.98 -6.47 13.33
CA TRP A 310 -8.04 -5.71 13.99
C TRP A 310 -9.43 -6.01 13.44
N THR A 311 -9.55 -6.19 12.12
CA THR A 311 -10.82 -6.51 11.46
C THR A 311 -11.35 -7.87 11.90
N VAL A 312 -10.49 -8.88 11.94
CA VAL A 312 -10.88 -10.23 12.37
C VAL A 312 -11.23 -10.26 13.85
N LYS A 313 -10.49 -9.55 14.71
CA LYS A 313 -10.87 -9.40 16.12
C LYS A 313 -12.23 -8.75 16.31
N THR A 314 -12.57 -7.71 15.54
CA THR A 314 -13.92 -7.11 15.55
C THR A 314 -15.01 -8.08 15.08
N CYS A 315 -14.67 -9.04 14.22
CA CYS A 315 -15.60 -10.10 13.80
C CYS A 315 -15.83 -11.13 14.91
N MET A 316 -14.80 -11.45 15.70
CA MET A 316 -14.82 -12.53 16.69
C MET A 316 -15.29 -12.09 18.09
N ASP A 317 -15.09 -10.82 18.46
CA ASP A 317 -15.46 -10.28 19.76
C ASP A 317 -16.18 -8.94 19.61
N GLU A 318 -17.44 -8.90 20.02
CA GLU A 318 -18.27 -7.68 19.96
C GLU A 318 -17.77 -6.56 20.87
N ASN A 319 -17.01 -6.91 21.91
CA ASN A 319 -16.42 -5.96 22.85
C ASN A 319 -15.04 -5.47 22.40
N TRP A 320 -14.46 -6.07 21.36
CA TRP A 320 -13.17 -5.64 20.83
C TRP A 320 -13.33 -4.30 20.10
N GLU A 321 -12.65 -3.28 20.62
CA GLU A 321 -12.59 -2.00 19.95
C GLU A 321 -11.28 -1.79 19.19
N VAL A 322 -11.38 -1.46 17.90
CA VAL A 322 -10.23 -1.00 17.11
C VAL A 322 -9.77 0.39 17.57
N PRO A 323 -8.53 0.82 17.24
CA PRO A 323 -8.08 2.17 17.54
C PRO A 323 -9.06 3.25 17.02
N LYS A 324 -9.24 4.34 17.76
CA LYS A 324 -10.22 5.39 17.44
C LYS A 324 -9.96 6.01 16.06
N GLU A 325 -8.70 6.05 15.63
CA GLU A 325 -8.22 6.61 14.37
C GLU A 325 -8.68 5.82 13.13
N VAL A 326 -9.21 4.60 13.31
CA VAL A 326 -9.69 3.74 12.21
C VAL A 326 -11.17 3.40 12.27
N ARG A 327 -11.85 3.75 13.36
CA ARG A 327 -13.30 3.53 13.51
C ARG A 327 -14.09 4.36 12.49
N PRO A 328 -15.28 3.89 12.06
CA PRO A 328 -16.18 4.67 11.22
C PRO A 328 -16.62 5.99 11.88
N ASP A 329 -16.90 5.96 13.18
CA ASP A 329 -17.43 7.07 13.98
C ASP A 329 -16.46 8.26 14.17
N ARG A 330 -15.20 8.12 13.78
CA ARG A 330 -14.25 9.23 13.74
C ARG A 330 -14.65 10.32 12.74
N PHE A 331 -15.45 9.96 11.73
CA PHE A 331 -15.94 10.90 10.73
C PHE A 331 -17.24 11.53 11.19
N ARG A 332 -17.30 12.86 11.15
CA ARG A 332 -18.53 13.63 11.49
C ARG A 332 -19.73 13.31 10.59
N THR A 333 -19.47 12.80 9.39
CA THR A 333 -20.51 12.40 8.44
C THR A 333 -21.08 11.02 8.72
N PHE A 334 -20.45 10.24 9.60
CA PHE A 334 -20.86 8.86 9.87
C PHE A 334 -22.24 8.81 10.52
N THR A 335 -23.10 7.94 9.99
CA THR A 335 -24.43 7.66 10.53
C THR A 335 -24.58 6.16 10.70
N LYS A 336 -24.92 5.75 11.93
CA LYS A 336 -24.98 4.33 12.36
C LYS A 336 -26.32 3.65 12.00
N ASN A 337 -26.89 4.07 10.86
CA ASN A 337 -28.20 3.64 10.37
C ASN A 337 -28.30 2.13 10.31
#